data_AF-A0A7X7KGP4-F1
#
_entry.id   AF-A0A7X7KGP4-F1
#
_cell.length_a   1.000
_cell.length_b   1.000
_cell.length_c   1.000
_cell.angle_alpha   90.00
_cell.angle_beta   90.00
_cell.angle_gamma   90.00
#
_symmetry.space_group_name_H-M   'P 1'
#
loop_
_entity.id
_entity.type
_entity.pdbx_description
1 polymer ?
#
loop_
_entity_poly.entity_id
_entity_poly.type
_entity_poly.pdbx_seq_one_letter_code
_entity_poly.pdbx_strand_id
1 'polypeptide(L)' 'MSTLPFAHLHCHSHYSLLDGAGTVRGLLERAKALRMNALALTDHGN' A
#
# COMPACT_ATOMS: atom_id res chain seq x y z
N MET A 1 15.89 16.29 11.13
CA MET A 1 15.83 14.86 11.51
C MET A 1 15.61 14.05 10.24
N SER A 2 16.60 13.24 9.82
CA SER A 2 16.42 12.32 8.71
C SER A 2 15.56 11.16 9.20
N THR A 3 14.28 11.13 8.84
CA THR A 3 13.43 9.95 9.04
C THR A 3 13.98 8.84 8.15
N LEU A 4 14.20 7.65 8.71
CA LEU A 4 14.62 6.49 7.93
C LEU A 4 13.58 6.22 6.82
N PRO A 5 14.01 5.95 5.58
CA PRO A 5 13.09 5.62 4.51
C PRO A 5 12.34 4.33 4.86
N PHE A 6 11.03 4.34 4.68
CA PHE A 6 10.14 3.21 4.96
C PHE A 6 9.22 2.96 3.76
N ALA A 7 8.94 1.68 3.50
CA ALA A 7 8.00 1.23 2.48
C ALA A 7 7.26 -0.01 2.97
N HIS A 8 5.96 -0.09 2.68
CA HIS A 8 5.19 -1.31 2.88
C HIS A 8 5.46 -2.28 1.73
N LEU A 9 5.95 -3.48 2.07
CA LEU A 9 6.23 -4.55 1.10
C LEU A 9 5.16 -5.66 1.09
N HIS A 10 4.16 -5.55 1.96
CA HIS A 10 3.03 -6.46 2.06
C HIS A 10 1.78 -5.61 2.33
N CYS A 11 0.89 -5.53 1.34
CA CYS A 11 -0.33 -4.74 1.43
C CYS A 11 -1.39 -5.32 0.49
N HIS A 12 -2.65 -5.33 0.93
CA HIS A 12 -3.77 -5.85 0.18
C HIS A 12 -4.66 -4.70 -0.30
N SER A 13 -4.96 -4.69 -1.59
CA SER A 13 -5.98 -3.85 -2.19
C SER A 13 -7.33 -4.55 -2.16
N HIS A 14 -8.38 -3.84 -2.56
CA HIS A 14 -9.72 -4.38 -2.79
C HIS A 14 -9.82 -5.55 -3.80
N TYR A 15 -8.73 -5.86 -4.52
CA TYR A 15 -8.66 -7.09 -5.32
C TYR A 15 -8.44 -8.35 -4.46
N SER A 16 -7.96 -8.21 -3.23
CA SER A 16 -8.00 -9.29 -2.23
C SER A 16 -9.43 -9.45 -1.70
N LEU A 17 -10.25 -10.27 -2.38
CA LEU A 17 -11.71 -10.33 -2.21
C LEU A 17 -12.22 -10.54 -0.78
N LEU A 18 -11.46 -11.23 0.07
CA LEU A 18 -11.89 -11.54 1.45
C LEU A 18 -11.43 -10.49 2.47
N ASP A 19 -10.30 -9.81 2.21
CA ASP A 19 -9.56 -9.09 3.26
C ASP A 19 -9.21 -7.64 2.86
N GLY A 20 -9.39 -7.29 1.58
CA GLY A 20 -8.96 -6.04 0.98
C GLY A 20 -10.03 -4.95 1.03
N ALA A 21 -9.81 -3.91 1.84
CA ALA A 21 -10.75 -2.78 1.94
C ALA A 21 -10.33 -1.55 1.11
N GLY A 22 -9.06 -1.42 0.74
CA GLY A 22 -8.51 -0.22 0.11
C GLY A 22 -8.50 -0.27 -1.41
N THR A 23 -9.06 0.75 -2.08
CA THR A 23 -8.84 0.91 -3.54
C THR A 23 -7.36 1.17 -3.83
N VAL A 24 -6.85 0.69 -4.97
CA VAL A 24 -5.45 0.90 -5.39
C VAL A 24 -5.08 2.40 -5.38
N ARG A 25 -5.97 3.25 -5.93
CA ARG A 25 -5.78 4.70 -5.92
C ARG A 25 -5.71 5.27 -4.50
N GLY A 26 -6.57 4.82 -3.58
CA GLY A 26 -6.55 5.28 -2.19
C GLY A 26 -5.26 4.92 -1.47
N LEU A 27 -4.73 3.71 -1.72
CA LEU A 27 -3.45 3.25 -1.16
C LEU A 27 -2.28 4.08 -1.69
N LEU A 28 -2.27 4.40 -2.99
CA LEU A 28 -1.27 5.29 -3.63
C LEU A 28 -1.28 6.70 -3.04
N GLU A 29 -2.46 7.33 -2.94
CA GLU A 29 -2.58 8.67 -2.35
C GLU A 29 -2.13 8.69 -0.88
N ARG A 30 -2.43 7.63 -0.13
CA ARG A 30 -1.97 7.49 1.26
C ARG A 30 -0.44 7.34 1.35
N ALA A 31 0.16 6.49 0.52
CA ALA A 31 1.62 6.32 0.48
C ALA A 31 2.33 7.64 0.16
N LYS A 32 1.80 8.40 -0.81
CA LYS A 32 2.29 9.73 -1.18
C LYS A 32 2.17 10.74 -0.04
N ALA A 33 1.02 10.77 0.65
CA ALA A 33 0.81 11.64 1.81
C ALA A 33 1.78 11.34 2.96
N LEU A 34 2.17 10.07 3.12
CA LEU A 34 3.16 9.61 4.11
C LEU A 34 4.61 9.76 3.62
N ARG A 35 4.84 10.35 2.44
CA ARG A 35 6.18 10.50 1.81
C ARG A 35 6.92 9.17 1.61
N MET A 36 6.19 8.08 1.41
CA MET A 36 6.77 6.81 1.01
C MET A 36 7.05 6.83 -0.49
N ASN A 37 8.26 6.42 -0.89
CA ASN A 37 8.67 6.40 -2.31
C ASN A 37 8.19 5.14 -3.05
N ALA A 38 7.79 4.11 -2.32
CA ALA A 38 7.36 2.83 -2.86
C ALA A 38 6.26 2.19 -1.98
N LEU A 39 5.44 1.36 -2.60
CA LEU A 39 4.40 0.53 -1.99
C LEU A 39 4.28 -0.74 -2.82
N ALA A 40 4.33 -1.91 -2.18
CA ALA A 40 4.01 -3.19 -2.83
C ALA A 40 2.55 -3.57 -2.56
N LEU A 41 1.90 -4.14 -3.57
CA LEU A 41 0.61 -4.82 -3.44
C LEU A 41 0.83 -6.32 -3.59
N THR A 42 0.33 -7.09 -2.63
CA THR A 42 0.52 -8.55 -2.51
C THR A 42 -0.85 -9.19 -2.34
N ASP A 43 -1.72 -9.01 -3.34
CA ASP A 43 -3.12 -9.43 -3.25
C ASP A 43 -3.28 -10.96 -3.17
N HIS A 44 -4.32 -11.43 -2.46
CA HIS A 44 -4.64 -12.85 -2.34
C HIS A 44 -5.49 -13.33 -3.54
N GLY A 45 -5.07 -14.44 -4.16
CA GLY A 45 -5.90 -15.17 -5.14
C GLY A 45 -6.06 -14.48 -6.50
N ASN A 46 -5.02 -13.79 -6.97
CA ASN A 46 -4.99 -13.03 -8.23
C ASN A 46 -3.80 -13.45 -9.10
#